data_AF-A0A1L5KZA5-F1
#
_entry.id   AF-A0A1L5KZA5-F1
#
_cell.length_a   1.000
_cell.length_b   1.000
_cell.length_c   1.000
_cell.angle_alpha   90.00
_cell.angle_beta   90.00
_cell.angle_gamma   90.00
#
_symmetry.space_group_name_H-M   'P 1'
#
loop_
_entity.id
_entity.type
_entity.pdbx_description
1 polymer ?
#
loop_
_entity_poly.entity_id
_entity_poly.type
_entity_poly.pdbx_seq_one_letter_code
_entity_poly.pdbx_strand_id
1 'polypeptide(L)' 'MDLTEFNEIRPYNDEELPQIFEELIADPAFQKAATGAIPNVPFELLAQKMRA' A
#
# COMPACT_ATOMS: atom_id res chain seq x y z
N MET A 1 -18.89 1.05 -22.95
CA MET A 1 -18.25 0.60 -21.71
C MET A 1 -16.77 0.84 -21.87
N ASP A 2 -16.26 1.84 -21.16
CA ASP A 2 -14.84 2.09 -21.09
C ASP A 2 -14.24 1.01 -20.16
N LEU A 3 -13.42 0.10 -20.70
CA LEU A 3 -12.82 -1.00 -19.94
C LEU A 3 -11.55 -0.55 -19.19
N THR A 4 -11.19 0.74 -19.21
CA THR A 4 -9.99 1.23 -18.53
C THR A 4 -10.15 1.29 -17.02
N GLU A 5 -11.39 1.43 -16.54
CA GLU A 5 -11.73 1.36 -15.11
C GLU A 5 -11.63 -0.07 -14.54
N PHE A 6 -11.64 -1.09 -15.41
CA PHE A 6 -11.56 -2.52 -15.02
C PHE A 6 -10.19 -3.16 -15.29
N ASN A 7 -9.18 -2.39 -15.70
CA ASN A 7 -7.80 -2.86 -15.79
C ASN A 7 -7.08 -2.66 -14.44
N GLU A 8 -7.75 -3.05 -13.36
CA GLU A 8 -7.32 -2.93 -11.95
C GLU A 8 -6.02 -3.71 -11.66
N ILE A 9 -5.65 -4.61 -12.56
CA ILE A 9 -4.42 -5.42 -12.53
C ILE A 9 -3.36 -4.89 -13.51
N ARG A 10 -3.34 -3.58 -13.78
CA ARG A 10 -2.19 -2.95 -14.44
C ARG A 10 -1.04 -2.82 -13.43
N PRO A 11 0.22 -3.07 -13.82
CA PRO A 11 1.34 -2.75 -12.96
C PRO A 11 1.33 -1.25 -12.64
N TYR A 12 1.59 -0.92 -11.38
CA TYR A 12 1.78 0.47 -10.97
C TYR A 12 3.03 1.03 -11.64
N ASN A 13 2.92 2.24 -12.17
CA ASN A 13 4.09 2.99 -12.63
C ASN A 13 4.86 3.53 -11.42
N ASP A 14 6.16 3.74 -11.56
CA ASP A 14 7.02 4.27 -10.48
C ASP A 14 6.53 5.62 -9.92
N GLU A 15 5.81 6.40 -10.73
CA GLU A 15 5.21 7.69 -10.36
C GLU A 15 3.98 7.54 -9.45
N GLU A 16 3.26 6.42 -9.54
CA GLU A 16 2.03 6.15 -8.77
C GLU A 16 2.33 5.34 -7.50
N LEU A 17 3.40 4.54 -7.50
CA LEU A 17 3.86 3.76 -6.34
C LEU A 17 3.88 4.55 -5.02
N PRO A 18 4.49 5.77 -4.92
CA PRO A 18 4.51 6.49 -3.66
C PRO A 18 3.11 6.83 -3.15
N GLN A 19 2.20 7.27 -4.02
CA GLN A 19 0.81 7.56 -3.62
C GLN A 19 0.05 6.29 -3.20
N ILE A 20 0.23 5.19 -3.93
CA ILE A 20 -0.39 3.90 -3.60
C ILE A 20 0.12 3.36 -2.27
N PHE A 21 1.42 3.51 -1.98
CA PHE A 21 1.96 3.17 -0.66
C PHE A 21 1.36 4.03 0.44
N GLU A 22 1.14 5.33 0.22
CA GLU A 22 0.47 6.18 1.21
C GLU A 22 -0.99 5.77 1.46
N GLU A 23 -1.74 5.43 0.41
CA GLU A 23 -3.10 4.90 0.53
C GLU A 23 -3.12 3.58 1.32
N LEU A 24 -2.23 2.63 1.00
CA LEU A 24 -2.05 1.39 1.75
C LEU A 24 -1.66 1.66 3.21
N ILE A 25 -0.78 2.62 3.46
CA ILE A 25 -0.34 2.96 4.82
C ILE A 25 -1.49 3.58 5.63
N ALA A 26 -2.30 4.42 4.99
CA ALA A 26 -3.48 5.04 5.61
C ALA A 26 -4.62 4.04 5.83
N ASP A 27 -4.61 2.90 5.13
CA ASP A 27 -5.66 1.89 5.22
C ASP A 27 -5.64 1.14 6.57
N PRO A 28 -6.76 1.16 7.33
CA PRO A 28 -6.82 0.50 8.63
C PRO A 28 -6.82 -1.03 8.54
N ALA A 29 -7.21 -1.63 7.40
CA ALA A 29 -7.12 -3.07 7.22
C ALA A 29 -5.66 -3.50 6.96
N PHE A 30 -4.91 -2.71 6.20
CA PHE A 30 -3.48 -2.89 6.00
C PHE A 30 -2.71 -2.73 7.31
N GLN A 31 -3.04 -1.73 8.13
CA GLN A 31 -2.46 -1.60 9.48
C GLN A 31 -2.68 -2.86 10.34
N LYS A 32 -3.89 -3.42 10.33
CA LYS A 32 -4.20 -4.67 11.05
C LYS A 32 -3.47 -5.88 10.46
N ALA A 33 -3.37 -5.97 9.14
CA ALA A 33 -2.65 -7.05 8.48
C ALA A 33 -1.14 -6.98 8.74
N ALA A 34 -0.55 -5.79 8.65
CA ALA A 34 0.86 -5.54 8.92
C ALA A 34 1.22 -5.83 10.38
N THR A 35 0.39 -5.37 11.33
CA THR A 35 0.58 -5.66 12.75
C THR A 35 0.35 -7.15 13.07
N GLY A 36 -0.51 -7.85 12.34
CA GLY A 36 -0.70 -9.29 12.46
C GLY A 36 0.43 -10.12 11.86
N ALA A 37 0.96 -9.71 10.71
CA ALA A 37 2.05 -10.39 10.01
C ALA A 37 3.41 -10.17 10.67
N ILE A 38 3.64 -8.96 11.21
CA ILE A 38 4.90 -8.56 11.83
C ILE A 38 4.60 -7.90 13.19
N PRO A 39 4.22 -8.68 14.21
CA PRO A 39 3.83 -8.14 15.52
C PRO A 39 4.98 -7.46 16.28
N ASN A 40 6.23 -7.71 15.89
CA ASN A 40 7.43 -7.14 16.54
C ASN A 40 7.88 -5.80 15.94
N VAL A 41 7.26 -5.33 14.84
CA VAL A 41 7.67 -4.09 14.18
C VAL A 41 6.51 -3.10 14.21
N PRO A 42 6.71 -1.88 14.74
CA PRO A 42 5.69 -0.85 14.69
C PRO A 42 5.39 -0.48 13.24
N PHE A 43 4.10 -0.27 12.95
CA PHE A 43 3.62 0.05 11.62
C PHE A 43 4.32 1.26 10.99
N GLU A 44 4.71 2.25 11.79
CA GLU A 44 5.44 3.43 11.32
C GLU A 44 6.80 3.08 10.69
N LEU A 45 7.53 2.08 11.19
CA LEU A 45 8.78 1.60 10.58
C LEU A 45 8.53 0.88 9.25
N LEU A 46 7.41 0.17 9.14
CA LEU A 46 6.99 -0.46 7.89
C LEU A 46 6.59 0.61 6.85
N ALA A 47 5.82 1.60 7.27
CA ALA A 47 5.44 2.75 6.45
C ALA A 47 6.66 3.55 5.96
N GLN A 48 7.65 3.79 6.82
CA GLN A 48 8.90 4.43 6.43
C GLN A 48 9.68 3.61 5.40
N LYS A 49 9.71 2.28 5.53
CA LYS A 49 10.34 1.38 4.56
C LYS A 49 9.62 1.33 3.22
N MET A 50 8.30 1.52 3.20
CA MET A 50 7.50 1.56 1.97
C MET A 50 7.61 2.91 1.24
N ARG A 51 7.99 3.97 1.97
CA ARG A 51 8.24 5.32 1.42
C ARG A 51 9.70 5.56 0.98
N ALA A 52 10.62 4.65 1.32
CA ALA A 52 12.05 4.74 1.05
C ALA A 52 12.44 3.94 -0.19
#